data_AF-A0A9X1MSF9-F1
#
_entry.id   AF-A0A9X1MSF9-F1
#
_cell.length_a   1.000
_cell.length_b   1.000
_cell.length_c   1.000
_cell.angle_alpha   90.00
_cell.angle_beta   90.00
_cell.angle_gamma   90.00
#
_symmetry.space_group_name_H-M   'P 1'
#
loop_
_entity.id
_entity.type
_entity.pdbx_description
1 polymer ?
#
loop_
_entity_poly.entity_id
_entity_poly.type
_entity_poly.pdbx_seq_one_letter_code
_entity_poly.pdbx_strand_id
1 'polypeptide(L)' 'MSLSRLVKQIGLPRDQVMQAIGWLAREDKLAFEDNGRNKLVCLREET' A
#
# COMPACT_ATOMS: atom_id res chain seq x y z
N MET A 1 -3.22 2.15 9.11
CA MET A 1 -3.00 0.68 9.22
C MET A 1 -1.54 0.37 8.89
N SER A 2 -0.92 -0.66 9.50
CA SER A 2 0.46 -1.08 9.14
C SER A 2 0.46 -2.16 8.07
N LEU A 3 1.55 -2.27 7.30
CA LEU A 3 1.74 -3.32 6.30
C LEU A 3 1.54 -4.72 6.89
N SER A 4 2.04 -4.98 8.10
CA SER A 4 1.90 -6.29 8.74
C SER A 4 0.45 -6.64 9.06
N ARG A 5 -0.40 -5.64 9.36
CA ARG A 5 -1.85 -5.87 9.54
C ARG A 5 -2.54 -6.13 8.20
N LEU A 6 -2.17 -5.38 7.15
CA LEU A 6 -2.69 -5.59 5.80
C LEU A 6 -2.38 -7.01 5.28
N VAL A 7 -1.13 -7.46 5.43
CA VAL A 7 -0.70 -8.82 5.07
C VAL A 7 -1.56 -9.89 5.77
N LYS A 8 -1.83 -9.72 7.07
CA LYS A 8 -2.70 -10.64 7.83
C LYS A 8 -4.14 -10.64 7.33
N GLN A 9 -4.68 -9.48 6.93
CA GLN A 9 -6.06 -9.40 6.42
C GLN A 9 -6.20 -9.98 5.01
N ILE A 10 -5.22 -9.74 4.14
CA ILE A 10 -5.22 -10.27 2.77
C ILE A 10 -4.96 -11.79 2.77
N GLY A 11 -4.18 -12.30 3.71
CA GLY A 11 -3.83 -13.73 3.79
C GLY A 11 -2.80 -14.18 2.76
N LEU A 12 -2.13 -13.24 2.09
CA LEU A 12 -1.06 -13.51 1.13
C LEU A 12 0.32 -13.22 1.74
N PRO A 13 1.39 -13.86 1.22
CA PRO A 13 2.77 -13.55 1.61
C PRO A 13 3.12 -12.06 1.47
N ARG A 14 4.01 -11.57 2.35
CA ARG A 14 4.39 -10.15 2.41
C ARG A 14 4.93 -9.62 1.08
N ASP A 15 5.74 -10.42 0.40
CA ASP A 15 6.32 -10.12 -0.90
C ASP A 15 5.25 -9.94 -1.99
N GLN A 16 4.23 -10.81 -2.03
CA GLN A 16 3.11 -10.67 -2.96
C GLN A 16 2.29 -9.40 -2.69
N VAL A 17 2.03 -9.10 -1.41
CA VAL A 17 1.34 -7.85 -1.03
C VAL A 17 2.16 -6.63 -1.44
N MET A 18 3.48 -6.66 -1.27
CA MET A 18 4.37 -5.58 -1.72
C MET A 18 4.42 -5.44 -3.24
N GLN A 19 4.40 -6.55 -3.99
CA GLN A 19 4.30 -6.53 -5.46
C GLN A 19 2.99 -5.91 -5.92
N ALA A 20 1.87 -6.26 -5.30
CA ALA A 20 0.57 -5.68 -5.59
C ALA A 20 0.55 -4.16 -5.31
N ILE A 21 1.10 -3.72 -4.19
CA ILE A 21 1.26 -2.29 -3.87
C ILE A 21 2.10 -1.60 -4.96
N GLY A 22 3.23 -2.19 -5.36
CA GLY A 22 4.08 -1.64 -6.42
C GLY A 22 3.36 -1.55 -7.77
N TRP A 23 2.55 -2.54 -8.11
CA TRP A 23 1.74 -2.52 -9.33
C TRP A 23 0.71 -1.40 -9.32
N LEU A 24 -0.03 -1.23 -8.23
CA LEU A 24 -1.00 -0.15 -8.07
C LEU A 24 -0.33 1.23 -8.10
N ALA A 25 0.86 1.36 -7.51
CA ALA A 25 1.64 2.59 -7.57
C ALA A 25 2.07 2.92 -9.00
N ARG A 26 2.47 1.91 -9.79
CA ARG A 26 2.85 2.08 -11.20
C ARG A 26 1.69 2.56 -12.06
N GLU A 27 0.47 2.15 -11.74
CA GLU A 27 -0.76 2.59 -12.40
C GLU A 27 -1.31 3.91 -11.84
N ASP A 28 -0.56 4.59 -10.98
CA ASP A 28 -0.93 5.88 -10.38
C ASP A 28 -2.22 5.81 -9.54
N LYS A 29 -2.54 4.63 -8.98
CA LYS A 29 -3.74 4.39 -8.17
C LYS A 29 -3.55 4.63 -6.67
N LEU A 30 -2.31 4.88 -6.25
CA LEU A 30 -1.95 5.08 -4.84
C LEU A 30 -1.39 6.48 -4.61
N ALA A 31 -1.82 7.11 -3.53
CA ALA A 31 -1.20 8.29 -2.96
C ALA A 31 -0.28 7.89 -1.79
N PHE A 32 0.80 8.65 -1.63
CA PHE A 32 1.80 8.44 -0.59
C PHE A 32 1.97 9.74 0.20
N GLU A 33 1.87 9.63 1.53
CA GLU A 33 2.05 10.76 2.44
C GLU A 33 3.17 10.44 3.44
N ASP A 34 4.06 11.40 3.67
CA ASP A 34 5.09 11.27 4.69
C ASP A 34 4.51 11.52 6.08
N ASN A 35 4.74 10.59 7.01
CA ASN A 35 4.29 10.69 8.39
C ASN A 35 5.46 10.34 9.34
N GLY A 36 6.39 11.29 9.45
CA GLY A 36 7.61 11.16 10.23
C GLY A 36 8.52 10.05 9.71
N ARG A 37 8.70 8.98 10.50
CA ARG A 37 9.49 7.81 10.10
C ARG A 37 8.72 6.80 9.23
N ASN A 38 7.42 7.01 9.08
CA ASN A 38 6.53 6.11 8.35
C ASN A 38 6.05 6.78 7.06
N LYS A 39 5.63 5.97 6.09
CA LYS A 39 4.84 6.41 4.92
C LYS A 39 3.42 5.88 5.04
N LEU A 40 2.45 6.77 4.86
CA LEU A 40 1.05 6.42 4.65
C LEU A 40 0.81 6.15 3.16
N VAL A 41 -0.02 5.15 2.89
CA VAL A 41 -0.41 4.75 1.54
C VAL A 41 -1.93 4.66 1.51
N CYS A 42 -2.55 5.31 0.55
CA CYS A 42 -4.00 5.36 0.34
C CYS A 42 -4.33 5.21 -1.15
N LEU A 43 -5.57 4.85 -1.48
CA LEU A 43 -6.04 4.92 -2.86
C LEU A 43 -6.14 6.40 -3.26
N ARG A 44 -5.78 6.73 -4.50
CA ARG A 44 -6.16 8.03 -5.07
C ARG A 44 -7.66 8.06 -5.27
N GLU A 45 -8.27 9.18 -4.91
CA GLU A 45 -9.67 9.45 -5.27
C GLU A 45 -9.73 9.69 -6.79
N GLU A 46 -10.61 8.96 -7.48
CA GLU A 46 -10.92 9.23 -8.88
C GLU A 46 -11.68 10.56 -8.93
N THR A 47 -11.13 11.53 -9.67
CA THR A 47 -11.74 12.86 -9.90
C THR A 47 -12.72 12.81 -11.07
#